data_AF-A0A2E4F7E5-F1
#
_entry.id   AF-A0A2E4F7E5-F1
#
_cell.length_a   1.000
_cell.length_b   1.000
_cell.length_c   1.000
_cell.angle_alpha   90.00
_cell.angle_beta   90.00
_cell.angle_gamma   90.00
#
_symmetry.space_group_name_H-M   'P 1'
#
loop_
_entity.id
_entity.type
_entity.pdbx_description
1 polymer ?
#
loop_
_entity_poly.entity_id
_entity_poly.type
_entity_poly.pdbx_seq_one_letter_code
_entity_poly.pdbx_strand_id
1 'polypeptide(L)'
;MPVDALRSVAPHIDMVLKHVHAKRIVSELSMADKGLFFRHFKGFRPEKIGRGRVARAVKKEILEGKGNVVFANMIILHWNQANANLYQDMVEHVQTINEDVEAIEQITDEQANPILDDLLSRYGQVDVLLCTRLNGVRFDESLIQQRLVPGGAAESTPSEESAPAAADQAAAGDDAKPAAG
;
A
#
# COMPACT_ATOMS: atom_id res chain seq x y z
N MET A 1 -4.84 5.19 -3.97
CA MET A 1 -5.11 5.04 -5.42
C MET A 1 -4.37 3.83 -5.98
N PRO A 2 -4.90 3.10 -6.99
CA PRO A 2 -4.33 1.84 -7.51
C PRO A 2 -2.86 1.92 -7.96
N VAL A 3 -2.46 3.07 -8.52
CA VAL A 3 -1.08 3.31 -8.95
C VAL A 3 -0.13 3.33 -7.74
N ASP A 4 -0.49 4.05 -6.69
CA ASP A 4 0.33 4.18 -5.49
C ASP A 4 0.45 2.86 -4.75
N ALA A 5 -0.64 2.08 -4.72
CA ALA A 5 -0.65 0.73 -4.16
C ALA A 5 0.36 -0.21 -4.87
N LEU A 6 0.46 -0.14 -6.20
CA LEU A 6 1.46 -0.92 -6.94
C LEU A 6 2.89 -0.37 -6.75
N ARG A 7 3.04 0.94 -6.57
CA ARG A 7 4.34 1.55 -6.29
C ARG A 7 4.85 1.21 -4.90
N SER A 8 3.98 1.14 -3.89
CA SER A 8 4.36 0.76 -2.53
C SER A 8 4.86 -0.69 -2.44
N VAL A 9 4.53 -1.53 -3.43
CA VAL A 9 5.02 -2.92 -3.54
C VAL A 9 6.02 -3.11 -4.68
N ALA A 10 6.65 -2.03 -5.17
CA ALA A 10 7.62 -2.11 -6.27
C ALA A 10 8.73 -3.17 -6.05
N PRO A 11 9.28 -3.37 -4.83
CA PRO A 11 10.26 -4.44 -4.58
C PRO A 11 9.71 -5.86 -4.81
N HIS A 12 8.39 -6.04 -4.71
CA HIS A 12 7.69 -7.32 -4.84
C HIS A 12 6.86 -7.41 -6.12
N ILE A 13 7.04 -6.50 -7.08
CA ILE A 13 6.18 -6.42 -8.28
C ILE A 13 6.21 -7.70 -9.11
N ASP A 14 7.34 -8.41 -9.14
CA ASP A 14 7.44 -9.69 -9.86
C ASP A 14 6.55 -10.79 -9.26
N MET A 15 6.31 -10.74 -7.94
CA MET A 15 5.36 -11.63 -7.27
C MET A 15 3.93 -11.30 -7.67
N VAL A 16 3.58 -10.01 -7.74
CA VAL A 16 2.28 -9.57 -8.26
C VAL A 16 2.07 -10.07 -9.69
N LEU A 17 3.07 -9.85 -10.56
CA LEU A 17 3.00 -10.20 -11.97
C LEU A 17 3.06 -11.70 -12.27
N LYS A 18 3.48 -12.54 -11.32
CA LYS A 18 3.43 -14.01 -11.46
C LYS A 18 2.00 -14.51 -11.67
N HIS A 19 1.02 -13.82 -11.09
CA HIS A 19 -0.39 -14.19 -11.13
C HIS A 19 -1.16 -13.53 -12.29
N VAL A 20 -0.52 -12.63 -13.03
CA VAL A 20 -1.16 -11.92 -14.14
C VAL A 20 -1.15 -12.76 -15.41
N HIS A 21 -2.33 -13.05 -15.94
CA HIS A 21 -2.48 -13.76 -17.20
C HIS A 21 -2.25 -12.82 -18.40
N ALA A 22 -1.05 -12.85 -18.97
CA ALA A 22 -0.61 -11.93 -20.02
C ALA A 22 -1.56 -11.82 -21.23
N LYS A 23 -2.14 -12.94 -21.69
CA LYS A 23 -3.12 -12.92 -22.79
C LYS A 23 -4.41 -12.19 -22.40
N ARG A 24 -4.92 -12.49 -21.21
CA ARG A 24 -6.16 -11.93 -20.69
C ARG A 24 -6.03 -10.43 -20.47
N ILE A 25 -4.98 -9.99 -19.77
CA ILE A 25 -4.79 -8.56 -19.49
C ILE A 25 -4.61 -7.72 -20.76
N VAL A 26 -3.95 -8.28 -21.79
CA VAL A 26 -3.80 -7.59 -23.08
C VAL A 26 -5.14 -7.47 -23.80
N SER A 27 -5.97 -8.52 -23.76
CA SER A 27 -7.33 -8.48 -24.31
C SER A 27 -8.18 -7.42 -23.61
N GLU A 28 -8.18 -7.41 -22.29
CA GLU A 28 -8.90 -6.44 -21.47
C GLU A 28 -8.41 -5.00 -21.74
N LEU A 29 -7.10 -4.79 -21.82
CA LEU A 29 -6.50 -3.49 -22.18
C LEU A 29 -6.90 -3.02 -23.57
N SER A 30 -6.97 -3.92 -24.56
CA SER A 30 -7.37 -3.54 -25.92
C SER A 30 -8.80 -2.95 -25.99
N MET A 31 -9.64 -3.31 -25.01
CA MET A 31 -11.00 -2.80 -24.86
C MET A 31 -11.05 -1.53 -24.00
N ALA A 32 -10.34 -1.53 -22.87
CA ALA A 32 -10.44 -0.46 -21.87
C ALA A 32 -9.54 0.75 -22.15
N ASP A 33 -8.33 0.53 -22.67
CA ASP A 33 -7.36 1.60 -22.98
C ASP A 33 -6.59 1.27 -24.27
N LYS A 34 -7.20 1.66 -25.40
CA LYS A 34 -6.60 1.50 -26.72
C LYS A 34 -5.25 2.22 -26.83
N GLY A 35 -5.07 3.35 -26.17
CA GLY A 35 -3.83 4.13 -26.25
C GLY A 35 -2.66 3.37 -25.65
N LEU A 36 -2.84 2.83 -24.44
CA LEU A 36 -1.84 1.99 -23.78
C LEU A 36 -1.61 0.69 -24.54
N PHE A 37 -2.69 0.05 -25.02
CA PHE A 37 -2.59 -1.14 -25.86
C PHE A 37 -1.71 -0.88 -27.10
N PHE A 38 -2.00 0.20 -27.84
CA PHE A 38 -1.26 0.51 -29.05
C PHE A 38 0.21 0.83 -28.79
N ARG A 39 0.52 1.47 -27.66
CA ARG A 39 1.90 1.86 -27.30
C ARG A 39 2.79 0.65 -26.97
N HIS A 40 2.26 -0.36 -26.28
CA HIS A 40 3.06 -1.47 -25.74
C HIS A 40 2.84 -2.82 -26.41
N PHE A 41 1.67 -3.03 -27.01
CA PHE A 41 1.22 -4.35 -27.46
C PHE A 41 0.84 -4.43 -28.94
N LYS A 42 0.73 -3.28 -29.65
CA LYS A 42 0.47 -3.27 -31.12
C LYS A 42 1.52 -4.07 -31.88
N GLY A 43 1.05 -4.84 -32.86
CA GLY A 43 1.92 -5.60 -33.77
C GLY A 43 2.47 -6.89 -33.18
N PHE A 44 2.23 -7.17 -31.88
CA PHE A 44 2.56 -8.46 -31.29
C PHE A 44 1.39 -9.43 -31.46
N ARG A 45 1.72 -10.66 -31.88
CA ARG A 45 0.75 -11.76 -31.83
C ARG A 45 0.41 -12.06 -30.37
N PRO A 46 -0.87 -12.24 -29.98
CA PRO A 46 -1.26 -12.50 -28.59
C PRO A 46 -0.50 -13.67 -27.95
N GLU A 47 -0.21 -14.73 -28.71
CA GLU A 47 0.56 -15.90 -28.26
C GLU A 47 2.02 -15.60 -27.93
N LYS A 48 2.57 -14.52 -28.47
CA LYS A 48 3.95 -14.07 -28.24
C LYS A 48 4.05 -13.00 -27.15
N ILE A 49 2.92 -12.65 -26.52
CA ILE A 49 2.91 -11.72 -25.38
C ILE A 49 3.00 -12.54 -24.10
N GLY A 50 4.21 -12.61 -23.56
CA GLY A 50 4.48 -13.22 -22.26
C GLY A 50 4.58 -12.19 -21.14
N ARG A 51 4.72 -12.69 -19.90
CA ARG A 51 4.87 -11.91 -18.66
C ARG A 51 5.95 -10.82 -18.76
N GLY A 52 7.09 -11.10 -19.39
CA GLY A 52 8.17 -10.11 -19.54
C GLY A 52 7.80 -8.87 -20.38
N ARG A 53 6.79 -8.94 -21.25
CA ARG A 53 6.28 -7.75 -21.94
C ARG A 53 5.31 -6.96 -21.05
N VAL A 54 4.45 -7.64 -20.31
CA VAL A 54 3.56 -7.02 -19.32
C VAL A 54 4.39 -6.30 -18.24
N ALA A 55 5.45 -6.95 -17.73
CA ALA A 55 6.36 -6.36 -16.75
C ALA A 55 7.02 -5.06 -17.24
N ARG A 56 7.45 -5.03 -18.50
CA ARG A 56 8.00 -3.80 -19.12
C ARG A 56 6.95 -2.69 -19.22
N ALA A 57 5.72 -3.02 -19.55
CA ALA A 57 4.63 -2.05 -19.60
C ALA A 57 4.31 -1.52 -18.19
N VAL A 58 4.21 -2.40 -17.19
CA VAL A 58 3.99 -2.03 -15.77
C VAL A 58 5.09 -1.10 -15.28
N LYS A 59 6.35 -1.46 -15.51
CA LYS A 59 7.49 -0.64 -15.13
C LYS A 59 7.39 0.77 -15.73
N LYS A 60 7.16 0.87 -17.04
CA LYS A 60 7.09 2.18 -17.73
C LYS A 60 5.86 3.01 -17.39
N GLU A 61 4.67 2.40 -17.31
CA GLU A 61 3.40 3.14 -17.21
C GLU A 61 2.98 3.38 -15.76
N ILE A 62 3.37 2.50 -14.83
CA ILE A 62 2.94 2.54 -13.43
C ILE A 62 4.08 2.98 -12.53
N LEU A 63 5.23 2.29 -12.59
CA LEU A 63 6.32 2.55 -11.64
C LEU A 63 7.10 3.82 -11.97
N GLU A 64 7.48 4.01 -13.23
CA GLU A 64 8.33 5.13 -13.68
C GLU A 64 7.52 6.27 -14.31
N GLY A 65 6.33 5.97 -14.82
CA GLY A 65 5.50 6.91 -15.58
C GLY A 65 4.57 7.75 -14.72
N LYS A 66 3.66 8.48 -15.38
CA LYS A 66 2.61 9.27 -14.72
C LYS A 66 1.60 8.42 -13.93
N GLY A 67 1.56 7.10 -14.17
CA GLY A 67 0.58 6.19 -13.59
C GLY A 67 -0.64 6.03 -14.48
N ASN A 68 -0.84 4.83 -15.02
CA ASN A 68 -2.09 4.47 -15.69
C ASN A 68 -3.02 3.75 -14.71
N VAL A 69 -4.09 4.42 -14.28
CA VAL A 69 -5.02 3.92 -13.25
C VAL A 69 -5.77 2.68 -13.72
N VAL A 70 -6.24 2.65 -14.97
CA VAL A 70 -6.98 1.51 -15.54
C VAL A 70 -6.09 0.27 -15.55
N PHE A 71 -4.86 0.41 -16.01
CA PHE A 71 -3.92 -0.69 -16.07
C PHE A 71 -3.50 -1.16 -14.67
N ALA A 72 -3.26 -0.23 -13.75
CA ALA A 72 -2.99 -0.56 -12.34
C ALA A 72 -4.14 -1.36 -11.71
N ASN A 73 -5.38 -0.92 -11.91
CA ASN A 73 -6.55 -1.62 -11.39
C ASN A 73 -6.68 -3.04 -11.97
N MET A 74 -6.41 -3.22 -13.27
CA MET A 74 -6.40 -4.56 -13.88
C MET A 74 -5.36 -5.48 -13.25
N ILE A 75 -4.14 -4.98 -12.98
CA ILE A 75 -3.09 -5.77 -12.34
C ILE A 75 -3.52 -6.23 -10.95
N ILE A 76 -4.09 -5.32 -10.14
CA ILE A 76 -4.60 -5.63 -8.80
C ILE A 76 -5.73 -6.65 -8.87
N LEU A 77 -6.69 -6.47 -9.79
CA LEU A 77 -7.80 -7.40 -9.96
C LEU A 77 -7.33 -8.82 -10.30
N HIS A 78 -6.35 -8.96 -11.20
CA HIS A 78 -5.78 -10.28 -11.54
C HIS A 78 -5.09 -10.91 -10.33
N TRP A 79 -4.39 -10.10 -9.52
CA TRP A 79 -3.75 -10.60 -8.31
C TRP A 79 -4.78 -11.06 -7.27
N ASN A 80 -5.83 -10.27 -7.01
CA ASN A 80 -6.92 -10.64 -6.09
C ASN A 80 -7.63 -11.91 -6.55
N GLN A 81 -7.91 -12.06 -7.85
CA GLN A 81 -8.55 -13.27 -8.38
C GLN A 81 -7.70 -14.52 -8.19
N ALA A 82 -6.38 -14.40 -8.36
CA ALA A 82 -5.47 -15.53 -8.14
C ALA A 82 -5.26 -15.86 -6.66
N ASN A 83 -5.50 -14.90 -5.77
CA ASN A 83 -5.36 -15.01 -4.32
C ASN A 83 -6.71 -14.84 -3.62
N ALA A 84 -7.79 -15.35 -4.23
CA ALA A 84 -9.16 -15.09 -3.81
C ALA A 84 -9.42 -15.48 -2.35
N ASN A 85 -8.83 -16.59 -1.87
CA ASN A 85 -8.99 -17.03 -0.48
C ASN A 85 -8.38 -16.03 0.52
N LEU A 86 -7.14 -15.60 0.29
CA LEU A 86 -6.50 -14.59 1.15
C LEU A 86 -7.25 -13.27 1.12
N TYR A 87 -7.66 -12.83 -0.07
CA TYR A 87 -8.44 -11.62 -0.22
C TYR A 87 -9.77 -11.70 0.54
N GLN A 88 -10.49 -12.82 0.39
CA GLN A 88 -11.76 -13.05 1.07
C GLN A 88 -11.60 -13.10 2.58
N ASP A 89 -10.61 -13.83 3.09
CA ASP A 89 -10.32 -13.91 4.53
C ASP A 89 -9.98 -12.53 5.11
N MET A 90 -9.20 -11.71 4.39
CA MET A 90 -8.91 -10.34 4.80
C MET A 90 -10.19 -9.49 4.86
N VAL A 91 -11.05 -9.59 3.85
CA VAL A 91 -12.33 -8.86 3.82
C VAL A 91 -13.22 -9.28 4.98
N GLU A 92 -13.34 -10.58 5.25
CA GLU A 92 -14.14 -11.09 6.37
C GLU A 92 -13.66 -10.53 7.71
N HIS A 93 -12.34 -10.55 7.94
CA HIS A 93 -11.75 -9.95 9.13
C HIS A 93 -12.05 -8.45 9.25
N VAL A 94 -11.87 -7.68 8.19
CA VAL A 94 -12.14 -6.24 8.20
C VAL A 94 -13.63 -5.93 8.40
N GLN A 95 -14.52 -6.74 7.82
CA GLN A 95 -15.97 -6.62 8.00
C GLN A 95 -16.41 -6.87 9.44
N THR A 96 -15.66 -7.65 10.23
CA THR A 96 -15.95 -7.81 11.66
C THR A 96 -15.74 -6.52 12.47
N ILE A 97 -14.90 -5.60 11.97
CA ILE A 97 -14.67 -4.30 12.59
C ILE A 97 -15.81 -3.33 12.23
N ASN A 98 -16.13 -3.26 10.94
CA ASN A 98 -17.26 -2.48 10.42
C ASN A 98 -17.78 -3.11 9.14
N GLU A 99 -19.09 -3.35 9.06
CA GLU A 99 -19.75 -3.89 7.86
C GLU A 99 -19.55 -2.97 6.65
N ASP A 100 -19.53 -1.65 6.86
CA ASP A 100 -19.15 -0.67 5.84
C ASP A 100 -17.64 -0.46 5.86
N VAL A 101 -16.95 -1.33 5.11
CA VAL A 101 -15.47 -1.33 4.99
C VAL A 101 -14.94 0.00 4.45
N GLU A 102 -15.70 0.69 3.59
CA GLU A 102 -15.28 1.97 3.00
C GLU A 102 -15.31 3.12 4.02
N ALA A 103 -16.10 2.97 5.09
CA ALA A 103 -16.17 3.93 6.19
C ALA A 103 -15.01 3.79 7.20
N ILE A 104 -14.18 2.75 7.07
CA ILE A 104 -13.03 2.55 7.96
C ILE A 104 -11.92 3.51 7.57
N GLU A 105 -11.68 4.53 8.40
CA GLU A 105 -10.55 5.44 8.22
C GLU A 105 -9.23 4.81 8.68
N GLN A 106 -9.26 4.07 9.79
CA GLN A 106 -8.10 3.42 10.40
C GLN A 106 -8.53 2.18 11.19
N ILE A 107 -7.69 1.14 11.17
CA ILE A 107 -7.81 -0.05 12.02
C ILE A 107 -6.71 0.06 13.08
N THR A 108 -7.08 -0.01 14.35
CA THR A 108 -6.12 0.10 15.46
C THR A 108 -5.22 -1.12 15.53
N ASP A 109 -4.03 -0.99 16.13
CA ASP A 109 -3.11 -2.12 16.30
C ASP A 109 -3.72 -3.27 17.11
N GLU A 110 -4.57 -2.94 18.09
CA GLU A 110 -5.30 -3.93 18.89
C GLU A 110 -6.24 -4.80 18.04
N GLN A 111 -6.85 -4.21 16.99
CA GLN A 111 -7.71 -4.91 16.04
C GLN A 111 -6.89 -5.59 14.92
N ALA A 112 -5.82 -4.95 14.45
CA ALA A 112 -4.99 -5.45 13.37
C ALA A 112 -4.16 -6.67 13.77
N ASN A 113 -3.62 -6.71 15.00
CA ASN A 113 -2.75 -7.80 15.44
C ASN A 113 -3.41 -9.19 15.37
N PRO A 114 -4.64 -9.40 15.88
CA PRO A 114 -5.35 -10.67 15.74
C PRO A 114 -5.59 -11.09 14.28
N ILE A 115 -5.93 -10.13 13.42
CA ILE A 115 -6.12 -10.36 11.97
C ILE A 115 -4.81 -10.85 11.36
N LEU A 116 -3.72 -10.15 11.65
CA LEU A 116 -2.40 -10.50 11.14
C LEU A 116 -1.91 -11.85 11.68
N ASP A 117 -2.15 -12.17 12.95
CA ASP A 117 -1.78 -13.47 13.53
C ASP A 117 -2.50 -14.63 12.83
N ASP A 118 -3.80 -14.49 12.60
CA ASP A 118 -4.58 -15.50 11.89
C ASP A 118 -4.14 -15.65 10.42
N LEU A 119 -3.99 -14.54 9.70
CA LEU A 119 -3.57 -14.59 8.29
C LEU A 119 -2.15 -15.11 8.12
N LEU A 120 -1.20 -14.69 8.97
CA LEU A 120 0.19 -15.15 8.91
C LEU A 120 0.36 -16.63 9.32
N SER A 121 -0.61 -17.21 10.02
CA SER A 121 -0.62 -18.66 10.31
C SER A 121 -0.98 -19.51 9.08
N ARG A 122 -1.65 -18.92 8.07
CA ARG A 122 -2.20 -19.62 6.90
C ARG A 122 -1.52 -19.21 5.58
N TYR A 123 -1.00 -17.99 5.51
CA TYR A 123 -0.47 -17.39 4.30
C TYR A 123 0.96 -16.87 4.47
N GLY A 124 1.68 -16.71 3.37
CA GLY A 124 3.03 -16.16 3.39
C GLY A 124 3.04 -14.69 3.80
N GLN A 125 4.03 -14.28 4.57
CA GLN A 125 4.19 -12.89 5.04
C GLN A 125 4.11 -11.86 3.90
N VAL A 126 4.79 -12.14 2.78
CA VAL A 126 4.77 -11.25 1.61
C VAL A 126 3.41 -11.25 0.92
N ASP A 127 2.68 -12.37 0.90
CA ASP A 127 1.34 -12.40 0.31
C ASP A 127 0.37 -11.54 1.12
N VAL A 128 0.45 -11.60 2.46
CA VAL A 128 -0.31 -10.73 3.35
C VAL A 128 0.08 -9.25 3.15
N LEU A 129 1.38 -8.94 3.04
CA LEU A 129 1.85 -7.58 2.69
C LEU A 129 1.22 -7.08 1.38
N LEU A 130 1.25 -7.90 0.33
CA LEU A 130 0.67 -7.56 -0.97
C LEU A 130 -0.84 -7.35 -0.84
N CYS A 131 -1.56 -8.22 -0.12
CA CYS A 131 -2.99 -8.07 0.10
C CYS A 131 -3.33 -6.74 0.76
N THR A 132 -2.63 -6.41 1.85
CA THR A 132 -2.80 -5.16 2.61
C THR A 132 -2.57 -3.94 1.73
N ARG A 133 -1.43 -3.89 1.01
CA ARG A 133 -1.05 -2.72 0.21
C ARG A 133 -1.90 -2.55 -1.04
N LEU A 134 -2.16 -3.62 -1.79
CA LEU A 134 -2.89 -3.57 -3.06
C LEU A 134 -4.36 -3.19 -2.85
N ASN A 135 -4.96 -3.62 -1.74
CA ASN A 135 -6.36 -3.33 -1.41
C ASN A 135 -6.51 -2.12 -0.48
N GLY A 136 -5.41 -1.51 -0.03
CA GLY A 136 -5.44 -0.32 0.81
C GLY A 136 -6.03 -0.56 2.19
N VAL A 137 -5.80 -1.73 2.80
CA VAL A 137 -6.24 -2.02 4.17
C VAL A 137 -5.60 -1.01 5.12
N ARG A 138 -6.42 -0.36 5.96
CA ARG A 138 -6.05 0.80 6.78
C ARG A 138 -5.34 0.43 8.08
N PHE A 139 -4.35 -0.46 8.01
CA PHE A 139 -3.46 -0.71 9.14
C PHE A 139 -2.45 0.43 9.31
N ASP A 140 -1.95 0.60 10.52
CA ASP A 140 -0.86 1.53 10.79
C ASP A 140 0.41 1.15 9.98
N GLU A 141 1.10 2.16 9.47
CA GLU A 141 2.30 1.96 8.65
C GLU A 141 3.42 1.29 9.45
N SER A 142 3.60 1.67 10.72
CA SER A 142 4.63 1.10 11.58
C SER A 142 4.40 -0.38 11.83
N LEU A 143 3.13 -0.78 12.01
CA LEU A 143 2.72 -2.17 12.16
C LEU A 143 3.01 -2.97 10.88
N ILE A 144 2.70 -2.42 9.70
CA ILE A 144 3.00 -3.07 8.42
C ILE A 144 4.52 -3.31 8.29
N GLN A 145 5.35 -2.31 8.61
CA GLN A 145 6.79 -2.47 8.49
C GLN A 145 7.36 -3.47 9.48
N GLN A 146 6.87 -3.48 10.73
CA GLN A 146 7.32 -4.40 11.75
C GLN A 146 6.94 -5.86 11.45
N ARG A 147 5.72 -6.08 10.94
CA ARG A 147 5.11 -7.42 10.88
C ARG A 147 5.12 -8.04 9.49
N LEU A 148 5.08 -7.22 8.43
CA LEU A 148 4.87 -7.71 7.07
C LEU A 148 6.06 -7.49 6.13
N VAL A 149 6.99 -6.57 6.45
CA VAL A 149 8.22 -6.40 5.67
C VAL A 149 9.31 -7.35 6.19
N PRO A 150 9.83 -8.27 5.35
CA PRO A 150 10.91 -9.16 5.77
C PRO A 150 12.16 -8.37 6.20
N GLY A 151 12.62 -8.60 7.43
CA GLY A 151 13.79 -7.89 8.00
C GLY A 151 13.49 -6.49 8.55
N GLY A 152 12.21 -6.09 8.63
CA GLY A 152 11.77 -4.82 9.22
C GLY A 152 11.90 -4.80 10.75
N ALA A 153 13.12 -4.67 11.26
CA ALA A 153 13.36 -4.25 12.63
C ALA A 153 13.53 -2.72 12.66
N ALA A 154 12.43 -2.02 13.00
CA ALA A 154 12.33 -0.67 13.56
C ALA A 154 13.32 0.42 13.08
N GLU A 155 12.93 1.17 12.04
CA GLU A 155 13.18 2.61 12.03
C GLU A 155 11.96 3.30 12.63
N SER A 156 11.83 3.23 13.97
CA SER A 156 10.91 4.08 14.69
C SER A 156 11.38 5.52 14.56
N THR A 157 10.73 6.29 13.69
CA THR A 157 10.82 7.75 13.73
C THR A 157 10.28 8.17 15.10
N PRO A 158 11.01 8.94 15.93
CA PRO A 158 10.42 9.49 17.14
C PRO A 158 9.34 10.46 16.70
N SER A 159 8.08 10.15 17.01
CA SER A 159 7.01 11.14 17.01
C SER A 159 7.34 12.17 18.08
N GLU A 160 7.78 13.35 17.67
CA GLU A 160 7.73 14.56 18.49
C GLU A 160 6.26 14.95 18.65
N GLU A 161 5.61 14.42 19.69
CA GLU A 161 4.41 15.07 20.23
C GLU A 161 4.31 14.88 21.74
N SER A 162 4.63 15.95 22.47
CA SER A 162 4.06 16.38 23.76
C SER A 162 4.90 17.55 24.28
N ALA A 163 4.41 18.72 24.65
CA ALA A 163 3.05 19.23 24.84
C ALA A 163 3.16 20.78 25.02
N PRO A 164 2.05 21.54 24.95
CA PRO A 164 2.06 22.99 25.08
C PRO A 164 2.08 23.44 26.55
N ALA A 165 2.81 24.50 26.87
CA ALA A 165 2.68 25.22 28.13
C ALA A 165 2.24 26.66 27.83
N ALA A 166 0.96 26.92 28.07
CA ALA A 166 0.39 28.25 28.05
C ALA A 166 0.87 29.09 29.25
N ALA A 167 1.04 30.37 28.96
CA ALA A 167 1.20 31.55 29.80
C ALA A 167 0.86 31.46 31.31
N ASP A 168 1.73 32.06 32.13
CA ASP A 168 1.32 32.76 33.34
C ASP A 168 2.02 34.12 33.46
N GLN A 169 1.34 35.06 34.11
CA GLN A 169 1.50 36.51 34.03
C GLN A 169 2.53 37.11 35.01
N ALA A 170 2.99 38.29 34.63
CA ALA A 170 3.55 39.43 35.38
C ALA A 170 3.63 39.42 36.93
N ALA A 171 4.80 39.84 37.46
CA ALA A 171 4.99 40.86 38.53
C ALA A 171 6.51 41.05 38.76
N ALA A 172 7.10 42.19 38.38
CA ALA A 172 7.40 43.35 39.25
C ALA A 172 8.27 43.02 40.49
N GLY A 173 9.51 43.50 40.48
CA GLY A 173 10.41 43.49 41.64
C GLY A 173 11.88 43.72 41.28
N ASP A 174 12.21 44.87 40.68
CA ASP A 174 13.59 45.34 40.55
C ASP A 174 13.88 46.33 41.69
N ASP A 175 14.57 45.84 42.72
CA ASP A 175 15.07 46.64 43.83
C ASP A 175 16.38 46.00 44.34
N ALA A 176 17.53 46.60 43.98
CA ALA A 176 18.64 46.95 44.89
C ALA A 176 20.02 47.07 44.17
N LYS A 177 20.45 48.33 43.94
CA LYS A 177 21.65 49.02 44.50
C LYS A 177 22.96 48.19 44.65
N PRO A 178 24.20 48.67 44.31
CA PRO A 178 24.73 49.92 44.87
C PRO A 178 25.80 50.75 44.10
N ALA A 179 25.86 52.03 44.53
CA ALA A 179 27.02 52.89 44.83
C ALA A 179 28.20 53.05 43.84
N ALA A 180 28.36 54.29 43.39
CA ALA A 180 29.62 55.06 43.38
C ALA A 180 29.19 56.55 43.40
N GLY A 181 29.66 57.41 44.28
CA GLY A 181 31.08 57.71 44.52
C GLY A 181 31.37 59.02 43.82
#